data_AF-K1SEK3-F1
#
_entry.id   AF-K1SEK3-F1
#
_cell.length_a   1.000
_cell.length_b   1.000
_cell.length_c   1.000
_cell.angle_alpha   90.00
_cell.angle_beta   90.00
_cell.angle_gamma   90.00
#
_symmetry.space_group_name_H-M   'P 1'
#
loop_
_entity.id
_entity.type
_entity.pdbx_description
1 polymer ?
#
loop_
_entity_poly.entity_id
_entity_poly.type
_entity_poly.pdbx_seq_one_letter_code
_entity_poly.pdbx_strand_id
1 'polypeptide(L)'
;FSDGDVMGAVLDRNGLRPSRYYITKDDRLILSSEVGVLDIPAEEIVRKDRLRPGKMLLVDTARGELVDDESLKADYASREPYGEWLDRNLVNLADLKIPNERVPSHEHDELVRLQKAFGYQYEDVSTMILPMAKNGAEPAGAMGSDTPLAVLSHTHPPLFEYFKQMFAQVTNPPIDALREKIVT
;
A
#
# COMPACT_ATOMS: atom_id res chain seq x y z
N PHE A 1 16.45 12.11 -8.65
CA PHE A 1 15.86 13.02 -9.65
C PHE A 1 16.62 14.34 -9.60
N SER A 2 16.55 15.14 -10.66
CA SER A 2 17.13 16.48 -10.69
C SER A 2 16.45 17.29 -11.79
N ASP A 3 16.32 18.60 -11.59
CA ASP A 3 15.82 19.58 -12.57
C ASP A 3 16.92 20.51 -13.10
N GLY A 4 18.17 20.32 -12.67
CA GLY A 4 19.34 21.13 -13.03
C GLY A 4 19.86 21.98 -11.89
N ASP A 5 18.96 22.57 -11.10
CA ASP A 5 19.30 23.42 -9.94
C ASP A 5 19.18 22.66 -8.62
N VAL A 6 18.37 21.61 -8.61
CA VAL A 6 18.11 20.80 -7.43
C VAL A 6 18.35 19.33 -7.77
N MET A 7 18.94 18.61 -6.82
CA MET A 7 19.09 17.16 -6.87
C MET A 7 18.37 16.55 -5.68
N GLY A 8 17.58 15.51 -5.91
CA GLY A 8 16.88 14.83 -4.83
C GLY A 8 16.79 13.33 -4.96
N ALA A 9 16.57 12.68 -3.83
CA ALA A 9 16.30 11.26 -3.72
C ALA A 9 15.14 11.03 -2.74
N VAL A 10 14.22 10.16 -3.16
CA VAL A 10 13.07 9.75 -2.37
C VAL A 10 13.05 8.24 -2.33
N LEU A 11 12.63 7.72 -1.20
CA LEU A 11 12.44 6.30 -0.96
C LEU A 11 10.93 6.00 -0.93
N ASP A 12 10.55 4.80 -1.36
CA ASP A 12 9.17 4.35 -1.25
C ASP A 12 8.68 4.36 0.22
N ARG A 13 7.35 4.36 0.39
CA ARG A 13 6.69 4.42 1.71
C ARG A 13 7.16 3.34 2.68
N ASN A 14 7.64 2.20 2.20
CA ASN A 14 7.96 1.03 2.99
C ASN A 14 9.47 0.83 3.19
N GLY A 15 10.35 1.60 2.57
CA GLY A 15 11.77 1.37 2.79
C GLY A 15 12.41 0.30 1.91
N LEU A 16 11.73 -0.17 0.85
CA LEU A 16 12.09 -1.45 0.22
C LEU A 16 13.44 -1.44 -0.49
N ARG A 17 13.95 -0.27 -0.88
CA ARG A 17 15.26 -0.14 -1.53
C ARG A 17 16.27 0.59 -0.63
N PRO A 18 17.49 0.06 -0.46
CA PRO A 18 18.50 0.73 0.33
C PRO A 18 18.98 2.00 -0.38
N SER A 19 19.18 3.06 0.40
CA SER A 19 19.79 4.30 -0.08
C SER A 19 20.56 4.94 1.06
N ARG A 20 21.84 5.23 0.83
CA ARG A 20 22.81 5.68 1.84
C ARG A 20 23.61 6.84 1.28
N TYR A 21 23.93 7.81 2.13
CA TYR A 21 24.70 8.97 1.71
C TYR A 21 25.81 9.34 2.68
N TYR A 22 26.85 9.95 2.10
CA TYR A 22 27.97 10.55 2.79
C TYR A 22 28.01 12.04 2.49
N ILE A 23 28.40 12.81 3.51
CA ILE A 23 28.77 14.22 3.35
C ILE A 23 30.24 14.30 3.74
N THR A 24 31.08 14.80 2.83
CA THR A 24 32.51 14.98 3.06
C THR A 24 32.84 16.41 3.48
N LYS A 25 34.07 16.64 3.96
CA LYS A 25 34.57 17.95 4.39
C LYS A 25 34.72 18.95 3.26
N ASP A 26 34.83 18.48 2.02
CA ASP A 26 34.90 19.30 0.82
C ASP A 26 33.54 19.49 0.15
N ASP A 27 32.46 19.49 0.96
CA ASP A 27 31.08 19.78 0.57
C ASP A 27 30.51 18.90 -0.57
N ARG A 28 30.99 17.64 -0.67
CA ARG A 28 30.38 16.67 -1.58
C ARG A 28 29.35 15.81 -0.86
N LEU A 29 28.18 15.70 -1.47
CA LEU A 29 27.18 14.71 -1.11
C LEU A 29 27.25 13.52 -2.07
N ILE A 30 27.47 12.33 -1.50
CA ILE A 30 27.62 11.09 -2.26
C ILE A 30 26.51 10.16 -1.85
N LEU A 31 25.57 9.91 -2.75
CA LEU A 31 24.43 9.00 -2.55
C LEU A 31 24.65 7.71 -3.34
N SER A 32 24.44 6.56 -2.69
CA SER A 32 24.51 5.25 -3.33
C SER A 32 23.56 4.25 -2.69
N SER A 33 23.23 3.18 -3.41
CA SER A 33 22.47 2.04 -2.88
C SER A 33 23.26 1.27 -1.82
N GLU A 34 24.59 1.37 -1.83
CA GLU A 34 25.49 0.60 -0.97
C GLU A 34 26.56 1.48 -0.29
N VAL A 35 27.31 0.89 0.64
CA VAL A 35 28.45 1.55 1.32
C VAL A 35 29.75 1.09 0.68
N GLY A 36 30.75 1.98 0.60
CA GLY A 36 32.07 1.63 0.07
C GLY A 36 32.15 1.58 -1.45
N VAL A 37 31.21 2.21 -2.16
CA VAL A 37 31.26 2.32 -3.63
C VAL A 37 32.41 3.21 -4.10
N LEU A 38 32.80 4.18 -3.27
CA LEU A 38 33.97 5.02 -3.49
C LEU A 38 34.93 4.85 -2.30
N ASP A 39 36.22 4.82 -2.60
CA ASP A 39 37.29 4.81 -1.59
C ASP A 39 37.51 6.23 -1.08
N ILE A 40 37.00 6.52 0.11
CA ILE A 40 37.04 7.85 0.74
C ILE A 40 37.66 7.68 2.12
N PRO A 41 38.75 8.40 2.45
CA PRO A 41 39.33 8.36 3.78
C PRO A 41 38.30 8.72 4.86
N ALA A 42 38.24 7.94 5.94
CA ALA A 42 37.24 8.14 7.00
C ALA A 42 37.33 9.52 7.66
N GLU A 43 38.53 10.12 7.67
CA GLU A 43 38.79 11.46 8.16
C GLU A 43 38.14 12.57 7.32
N GLU A 44 37.82 12.30 6.06
CA GLU A 44 37.14 13.24 5.16
C GLU A 44 35.62 13.20 5.31
N ILE A 45 35.06 12.21 6.03
CA ILE A 45 33.62 12.03 6.17
C ILE A 45 33.10 12.83 7.36
N VAL A 46 32.25 13.83 7.10
CA VAL A 46 31.54 14.62 8.12
C VAL A 46 30.31 13.87 8.62
N ARG A 47 29.54 13.28 7.71
CA ARG A 47 28.31 12.55 8.04
C ARG A 47 28.15 11.31 7.19
N LYS A 48 27.68 10.24 7.82
CA LYS A 48 27.24 8.98 7.19
C LYS A 48 25.83 8.67 7.67
N ASP A 49 24.87 8.61 6.75
CA ASP A 49 23.48 8.34 7.11
C ASP A 49 22.76 7.55 6.00
N ARG A 50 21.50 7.19 6.25
CA ARG A 50 20.64 6.49 5.30
C ARG A 50 19.33 7.22 5.10
N LEU A 51 18.79 7.11 3.89
CA LEU A 51 17.44 7.58 3.62
C LEU A 51 16.43 6.65 4.28
N ARG A 52 15.43 7.23 4.93
CA ARG A 52 14.39 6.50 5.69
C ARG A 52 13.08 6.52 4.90
N PRO A 53 12.18 5.53 5.11
CA PRO A 53 10.88 5.52 4.44
C PRO A 53 10.14 6.85 4.65
N GLY A 54 9.61 7.41 3.57
CA GLY A 54 8.88 8.68 3.59
C GLY A 54 9.71 9.94 3.81
N LYS A 55 11.05 9.86 3.98
CA LYS A 55 11.94 11.02 4.02
C LYS A 55 12.52 11.32 2.64
N MET A 56 12.65 12.61 2.34
CA MET A 56 13.27 13.14 1.14
C MET A 56 14.67 13.66 1.45
N LEU A 57 15.62 13.36 0.56
CA LEU A 57 16.91 14.03 0.51
C LEU A 57 16.84 15.03 -0.64
N LEU A 58 17.05 16.31 -0.37
CA LEU A 58 17.04 17.36 -1.38
C LEU A 58 18.25 18.26 -1.19
N VAL A 59 19.02 18.47 -2.25
CA VAL A 59 20.20 19.32 -2.30
C VAL A 59 19.93 20.41 -3.32
N ASP A 60 19.95 21.66 -2.88
CA ASP A 60 19.92 22.82 -3.76
C ASP A 60 21.36 23.14 -4.17
N THR A 61 21.71 22.91 -5.44
CA THR A 61 23.08 23.12 -5.93
C THR A 61 23.36 24.59 -6.23
N ALA A 62 22.33 25.41 -6.43
CA ALA A 62 22.47 26.85 -6.61
C ALA A 62 22.79 27.55 -5.28
N ARG A 63 22.22 27.07 -4.18
CA ARG A 63 22.47 27.58 -2.80
C ARG A 63 23.57 26.83 -2.06
N GLY A 64 23.93 25.63 -2.50
CA GLY A 64 24.93 24.77 -1.86
C GLY A 64 24.46 24.21 -0.52
N GLU A 65 23.15 24.00 -0.34
CA GLU A 65 22.59 23.56 0.94
C GLU A 65 21.82 22.24 0.82
N LEU A 66 21.92 21.42 1.88
CA LEU A 66 21.03 20.28 2.07
C LEU A 66 19.74 20.76 2.72
N VAL A 67 18.63 20.63 2.01
CA VAL A 67 17.31 21.02 2.50
C VAL A 67 16.77 19.94 3.43
N ASP A 68 16.31 20.35 4.61
CA ASP A 68 15.69 19.45 5.57
C ASP A 68 14.30 18.98 5.09
N ASP A 69 13.99 17.70 5.35
CA ASP A 69 12.74 17.08 4.91
C ASP A 69 11.50 17.71 5.55
N GLU A 70 11.58 18.08 6.83
CA GLU A 70 10.43 18.65 7.56
C GLU A 70 10.18 20.10 7.12
N SER A 71 11.25 20.89 6.95
CA SER A 71 11.12 22.26 6.45
C SER A 71 10.60 22.30 5.01
N LEU A 72 11.09 21.39 4.15
CA LEU A 72 10.60 21.26 2.77
C LEU A 72 9.12 20.92 2.74
N LYS A 73 8.69 19.91 3.50
CA LYS A 73 7.28 19.52 3.56
C LYS A 73 6.41 20.61 4.15
N ALA A 74 6.90 21.34 5.16
CA ALA A 74 6.19 22.46 5.77
C ALA A 74 5.97 23.61 4.77
N ASP A 75 6.98 23.95 3.96
CA ASP A 75 6.85 24.95 2.89
C ASP A 75 5.69 24.59 1.97
N TYR A 76 5.72 23.38 1.39
CA TYR A 76 4.67 22.91 0.49
C TYR A 76 3.31 22.80 1.16
N ALA A 77 3.23 22.28 2.38
CA ALA A 77 1.98 22.14 3.12
C ALA A 77 1.33 23.49 3.48
N SER A 78 2.12 24.56 3.54
CA SER A 78 1.64 25.91 3.88
C SER A 78 1.27 26.77 2.67
N ARG A 79 1.51 26.30 1.43
CA ARG A 79 1.25 27.09 0.21
C ARG A 79 -0.22 27.40 0.00
N GLU A 80 -1.09 26.48 0.41
CA GLU A 80 -2.53 26.59 0.25
C GLU A 80 -3.21 26.06 1.51
N PRO A 81 -4.46 26.49 1.81
CA PRO A 81 -5.19 26.04 2.98
C PRO A 81 -5.79 24.63 2.76
N TYR A 82 -4.94 23.63 2.54
CA TYR A 82 -5.35 22.24 2.26
C TYR A 82 -6.28 21.67 3.34
N GLY A 83 -6.05 22.02 4.61
CA GLY A 83 -6.92 21.62 5.72
C GLY A 83 -8.35 22.15 5.55
N GLU A 84 -8.51 23.43 5.21
CA GLU A 84 -9.84 24.01 4.97
C GLU A 84 -10.54 23.37 3.77
N TRP A 85 -9.78 23.01 2.72
CA TRP A 85 -10.35 22.35 1.56
C TRP A 85 -10.85 20.95 1.89
N LEU A 86 -10.12 20.20 2.73
CA LEU A 86 -10.56 18.90 3.21
C LEU A 86 -11.80 19.05 4.09
N ASP A 87 -11.79 19.96 5.05
CA ASP A 87 -12.91 20.16 5.97
C ASP A 87 -14.21 20.60 5.25
N ARG A 88 -14.09 21.42 4.21
CA ARG A 88 -15.26 21.93 3.46
C ARG A 88 -15.82 20.94 2.44
N ASN A 89 -14.98 20.06 1.88
CA ASN A 89 -15.35 19.25 0.72
C ASN A 89 -15.35 17.74 0.96
N LEU A 90 -14.78 17.27 2.08
CA LEU A 90 -14.69 15.85 2.40
C LEU A 90 -15.75 15.50 3.45
N VAL A 91 -16.69 14.64 3.06
CA VAL A 91 -17.68 14.07 4.00
C VAL A 91 -17.21 12.69 4.40
N ASN A 92 -16.94 12.49 5.69
CA ASN A 92 -16.58 11.18 6.21
C ASN A 92 -17.84 10.33 6.38
N LEU A 93 -17.91 9.21 5.67
CA LEU A 93 -19.06 8.30 5.72
C LEU A 93 -19.32 7.76 7.13
N ALA A 94 -18.30 7.65 7.97
CA ALA A 94 -18.44 7.17 9.35
C ALA A 94 -19.22 8.15 10.25
N ASP A 95 -19.22 9.45 9.91
CA ASP A 95 -19.92 10.48 10.67
C ASP A 95 -21.39 10.61 10.24
N LEU A 96 -21.77 9.98 9.13
CA LEU A 96 -23.14 9.96 8.64
C LEU A 96 -24.00 9.08 9.55
N LYS A 97 -25.04 9.67 10.12
CA LYS A 97 -26.07 8.92 10.86
C LYS A 97 -26.94 8.16 9.87
N ILE A 98 -26.62 6.88 9.69
CA ILE A 98 -27.47 5.97 8.91
C ILE A 98 -28.60 5.51 9.84
N PRO A 99 -29.88 5.70 9.48
CA PRO A 99 -30.99 5.19 10.27
C PRO A 99 -30.87 3.67 10.37
N ASN A 100 -31.04 3.13 11.57
CA ASN A 100 -30.99 1.69 11.82
C ASN A 100 -32.29 1.03 11.34
N GLU A 101 -32.51 1.08 10.03
CA GLU A 101 -33.63 0.44 9.37
C GLU A 101 -33.25 -0.99 9.01
N ARG A 102 -34.20 -1.90 9.21
CA ARG A 102 -34.02 -3.28 8.81
C ARG A 102 -33.92 -3.33 7.29
N VAL A 103 -32.82 -3.87 6.79
CA VAL A 103 -32.62 -4.09 5.36
C VAL A 103 -33.80 -4.92 4.83
N PRO A 104 -34.44 -4.52 3.71
CA PRO A 104 -35.50 -5.33 3.10
C PRO A 104 -35.03 -6.76 2.90
N SER A 105 -35.76 -7.71 3.48
CA SER A 105 -35.49 -9.14 3.33
C SER A 105 -36.45 -9.75 2.32
N HIS A 106 -35.93 -10.62 1.47
CA HIS A 106 -36.76 -11.46 0.62
C HIS A 106 -37.37 -12.62 1.41
N GLU A 107 -38.54 -13.09 0.96
CA GLU A 107 -39.15 -14.31 1.50
C GLU A 107 -38.28 -15.54 1.17
N HIS A 108 -38.42 -16.61 1.96
CA HIS A 108 -37.55 -17.80 1.86
C HIS A 108 -37.46 -18.36 0.43
N ASP A 109 -38.59 -18.52 -0.25
CA ASP A 109 -38.64 -19.09 -1.61
C ASP A 109 -37.98 -18.19 -2.66
N GLU A 110 -38.04 -16.87 -2.46
CA GLU A 110 -37.39 -15.90 -3.32
C GLU A 110 -35.87 -15.91 -3.09
N LEU A 111 -35.41 -15.98 -1.83
CA LEU A 111 -33.99 -16.12 -1.49
C LEU A 111 -33.38 -17.37 -2.13
N VAL A 112 -34.03 -18.52 -1.99
CA VAL A 112 -33.56 -19.79 -2.57
C VAL A 112 -33.49 -19.69 -4.10
N ARG A 113 -34.44 -19.00 -4.73
CA ARG A 113 -34.43 -18.77 -6.18
C ARG A 113 -33.25 -17.89 -6.60
N LEU A 114 -33.00 -16.79 -5.88
CA LEU A 114 -31.89 -15.88 -6.17
C LEU A 114 -30.54 -16.56 -5.96
N GLN A 115 -30.37 -17.32 -4.87
CA GLN A 115 -29.16 -18.09 -4.61
C GLN A 115 -28.86 -19.05 -5.76
N LYS A 116 -29.85 -19.80 -6.24
CA LYS A 116 -29.71 -20.68 -7.40
C LYS A 116 -29.38 -19.91 -8.68
N ALA A 117 -30.02 -18.76 -8.91
CA ALA A 117 -29.79 -17.94 -10.09
C ALA A 117 -28.37 -17.38 -10.16
N PHE A 118 -27.77 -17.05 -9.02
CA PHE A 118 -26.38 -16.57 -8.91
C PHE A 118 -25.37 -17.70 -8.66
N GLY A 119 -25.80 -18.95 -8.65
CA GLY A 119 -24.91 -20.12 -8.53
C GLY A 119 -24.42 -20.40 -7.11
N TYR A 120 -25.02 -19.81 -6.07
CA TYR A 120 -24.68 -20.13 -4.68
C TYR A 120 -25.10 -21.56 -4.33
N GLN A 121 -24.15 -22.35 -3.86
CA GLN A 121 -24.36 -23.69 -3.35
C GLN A 121 -24.46 -23.70 -1.82
N TYR A 122 -24.97 -24.80 -1.29
CA TYR A 122 -25.04 -25.01 0.16
C TYR A 122 -23.64 -24.93 0.81
N GLU A 123 -22.62 -25.44 0.11
CA GLU A 123 -21.24 -25.42 0.58
C GLU A 123 -20.71 -23.98 0.67
N ASP A 124 -20.95 -23.13 -0.33
CA ASP A 124 -20.54 -21.71 -0.30
C ASP A 124 -21.11 -21.00 0.94
N VAL A 125 -22.40 -21.22 1.20
CA VAL A 125 -23.08 -20.57 2.34
C VAL A 125 -22.59 -21.13 3.67
N SER A 126 -22.48 -22.46 3.79
CA SER A 126 -22.17 -23.12 5.07
C SER A 126 -20.69 -23.07 5.45
N THR A 127 -19.79 -23.12 4.46
CA THR A 127 -18.33 -23.19 4.68
C THR A 127 -17.62 -21.85 4.53
N MET A 128 -18.15 -20.92 3.71
CA MET A 128 -17.56 -19.59 3.53
C MET A 128 -18.36 -18.50 4.23
N ILE A 129 -19.62 -18.29 3.83
CA ILE A 129 -20.40 -17.12 4.27
C ILE A 129 -20.71 -17.19 5.77
N LEU A 130 -21.18 -18.34 6.26
CA LEU A 130 -21.56 -18.51 7.66
C LEU A 130 -20.37 -18.34 8.63
N PRO A 131 -19.17 -18.91 8.38
CA PRO A 131 -17.99 -18.64 9.21
C PRO A 131 -17.54 -17.18 9.16
N MET A 132 -17.55 -16.53 7.98
CA MET A 132 -17.22 -15.11 7.86
C MET A 132 -18.16 -14.24 8.72
N ALA A 133 -19.46 -14.53 8.67
CA ALA A 133 -20.47 -13.80 9.45
C ALA A 133 -20.32 -14.01 10.96
N LYS A 134 -19.93 -15.22 11.40
CA LYS A 134 -19.78 -15.55 12.83
C LYS A 134 -18.46 -15.06 13.43
N ASN A 135 -17.37 -15.22 12.70
CA ASN A 135 -16.02 -15.03 13.23
C ASN A 135 -15.38 -13.70 12.79
N GLY A 136 -15.95 -13.00 11.81
CA GLY A 136 -15.38 -11.78 11.24
C GLY A 136 -14.07 -12.00 10.47
N ALA A 137 -13.79 -13.24 10.07
CA ALA A 137 -12.59 -13.64 9.34
C ALA A 137 -12.92 -14.73 8.32
N GLU A 138 -12.16 -14.78 7.24
CA GLU A 138 -12.28 -15.84 6.23
C GLU A 138 -11.92 -17.20 6.84
N PRO A 139 -12.62 -18.28 6.44
CA PRO A 139 -12.33 -19.62 6.94
C PRO A 139 -10.96 -20.11 6.45
N ALA A 140 -10.22 -20.79 7.32
CA ALA A 140 -9.00 -21.48 6.93
C ALA A 140 -9.33 -22.86 6.34
N GLY A 141 -8.82 -23.13 5.14
CA GLY A 141 -8.87 -24.44 4.48
C GLY A 141 -7.49 -25.08 4.39
N ALA A 142 -7.46 -26.37 4.06
CA ALA A 142 -6.25 -27.12 3.77
C ALA A 142 -6.45 -27.93 2.48
N MET A 143 -5.35 -28.44 1.91
CA MET A 143 -5.28 -29.11 0.60
C MET A 143 -5.37 -28.14 -0.60
N GLY A 144 -4.94 -28.63 -1.76
CA GLY A 144 -5.07 -27.89 -3.02
C GLY A 144 -6.48 -27.95 -3.58
N SER A 145 -6.79 -27.03 -4.50
CA SER A 145 -8.02 -27.07 -5.29
C SER A 145 -7.92 -28.17 -6.35
N ASP A 146 -8.76 -29.21 -6.23
CA ASP A 146 -8.88 -30.33 -7.17
C ASP A 146 -10.04 -30.11 -8.19
N THR A 147 -10.55 -28.88 -8.26
CA THR A 147 -11.60 -28.52 -9.22
C THR A 147 -10.99 -28.19 -10.59
N PRO A 148 -11.66 -28.53 -11.70
CA PRO A 148 -11.19 -28.14 -13.03
C PRO A 148 -11.08 -26.62 -13.17
N LEU A 149 -10.24 -26.15 -14.11
CA LEU A 149 -10.22 -24.74 -14.47
C LEU A 149 -11.63 -24.30 -14.91
N ALA A 150 -12.02 -23.07 -14.59
CA ALA A 150 -13.37 -22.57 -14.86
C ALA A 150 -13.80 -22.71 -16.33
N VAL A 151 -12.86 -22.61 -17.28
CA VAL A 151 -13.10 -22.81 -18.73
C VAL A 151 -13.34 -24.28 -19.14
N LEU A 152 -12.88 -25.23 -18.32
CA LEU A 152 -13.02 -26.67 -18.54
C LEU A 152 -14.14 -27.29 -17.70
N SER A 153 -14.77 -26.51 -16.82
CA SER A 153 -15.81 -27.02 -15.94
C SER A 153 -17.07 -27.41 -16.72
N HIS A 154 -17.68 -28.52 -16.33
CA HIS A 154 -19.02 -28.91 -16.79
C HIS A 154 -20.13 -28.21 -16.00
N THR A 155 -19.79 -27.69 -14.82
CA THR A 155 -20.63 -26.74 -14.08
C THR A 155 -20.39 -25.35 -14.68
N HIS A 156 -21.36 -24.43 -14.62
CA HIS A 156 -21.18 -23.06 -15.12
C HIS A 156 -20.70 -22.18 -13.95
N PRO A 157 -19.37 -22.05 -13.71
CA PRO A 157 -18.87 -21.30 -12.57
C PRO A 157 -19.15 -19.80 -12.71
N PRO A 158 -19.26 -19.07 -11.58
CA PRO A 158 -19.38 -17.62 -11.60
C PRO A 158 -18.19 -16.93 -12.27
N LEU A 159 -18.43 -15.73 -12.78
CA LEU A 159 -17.44 -14.94 -13.51
C LEU A 159 -16.14 -14.72 -12.73
N PHE A 160 -16.20 -14.55 -11.41
CA PHE A 160 -15.02 -14.30 -10.59
C PHE A 160 -14.04 -15.49 -10.56
N GLU A 161 -14.47 -16.72 -10.85
CA GLU A 161 -13.57 -17.88 -10.88
C GLU A 161 -12.56 -17.85 -12.04
N TYR A 162 -12.88 -17.09 -13.10
CA TYR A 162 -11.99 -16.89 -14.24
C TYR A 162 -10.84 -15.93 -13.95
N PHE A 163 -10.99 -15.08 -12.93
CA PHE A 163 -9.96 -14.11 -12.53
C PHE A 163 -9.08 -14.73 -11.45
N LYS A 164 -7.78 -14.87 -11.74
CA LYS A 164 -6.79 -15.33 -10.76
C LYS A 164 -6.05 -14.14 -10.18
N GLN A 165 -5.98 -14.08 -8.85
CA GLN A 165 -5.24 -13.03 -8.15
C GLN A 165 -3.75 -13.16 -8.50
N MET A 166 -3.18 -12.09 -9.03
CA MET A 166 -1.74 -12.02 -9.23
C MET A 166 -1.07 -11.77 -7.88
N PHE A 167 0.10 -12.38 -7.70
CA PHE A 167 0.95 -12.15 -6.54
C PHE A 167 2.35 -11.76 -6.99
N ALA A 168 3.04 -11.02 -6.13
CA ALA A 168 4.41 -10.63 -6.39
C ALA A 168 5.36 -11.78 -6.07
N GLN A 169 6.28 -12.09 -6.99
CA GLN A 169 7.28 -13.11 -6.83
C GLN A 169 8.64 -12.60 -7.32
N VAL A 170 9.66 -12.63 -6.47
CA VAL A 170 11.04 -12.18 -6.71
C VAL A 170 11.18 -10.67 -7.01
N THR A 171 10.44 -10.11 -7.96
CA THR A 171 10.62 -8.72 -8.44
C THR A 171 10.30 -7.66 -7.40
N ASN A 172 9.32 -7.92 -6.54
CA ASN A 172 8.94 -7.07 -5.43
C ASN A 172 8.39 -7.94 -4.29
N PRO A 173 8.63 -7.56 -3.03
CA PRO A 173 8.11 -8.33 -1.89
C PRO A 173 6.61 -8.08 -1.67
N PRO A 174 5.84 -9.10 -1.24
CA PRO A 174 4.50 -8.89 -0.70
C PRO A 174 4.58 -8.15 0.65
N ILE A 175 3.49 -7.47 1.01
CA ILE A 175 3.36 -6.72 2.27
C ILE A 175 2.57 -7.57 3.28
N ASP A 176 2.97 -7.52 4.55
CA ASP A 176 2.21 -8.14 5.64
C ASP A 176 1.02 -7.26 6.06
N ALA A 177 -0.17 -7.58 5.57
CA ALA A 177 -1.38 -6.80 5.84
C ALA A 177 -1.79 -6.73 7.33
N LEU A 178 -1.26 -7.60 8.19
CA LEU A 178 -1.56 -7.60 9.62
C LEU A 178 -0.54 -6.79 10.41
N ARG A 179 0.76 -7.02 10.18
CA ARG A 179 1.84 -6.36 10.91
C ARG A 179 2.15 -4.97 10.37
N GLU A 180 1.97 -4.76 9.07
CA GLU A 180 2.23 -3.50 8.36
C GLU A 180 0.92 -2.76 8.03
N LYS A 181 -0.15 -2.99 8.81
CA LYS A 181 -1.46 -2.34 8.63
C LYS A 181 -1.39 -0.80 8.65
N ILE A 182 -0.42 -0.22 9.35
CA ILE A 182 -0.27 1.25 9.43
C ILE A 182 0.16 1.85 8.08
N VAL A 183 0.88 1.09 7.25
CA VAL A 183 1.38 1.54 5.95
C VAL A 183 0.55 1.00 4.77
N THR A 184 -0.46 0.18 5.05
CA THR A 184 -1.37 -0.44 4.07
C THR A 184 -2.72 0.28 4.11
#